data_AF-A0A968WIW6-F1
#
_entry.id   AF-A0A968WIW6-F1
#
_cell.length_a   1.000
_cell.length_b   1.000
_cell.length_c   1.000
_cell.angle_alpha   90.00
_cell.angle_beta   90.00
_cell.angle_gamma   90.00
#
_symmetry.space_group_name_H-M   'P 1'
#
loop_
_entity.id
_entity.type
_entity.pdbx_description
1 polymer ?
#
loop_
_entity_poly.entity_id
_entity_poly.type
_entity_poly.pdbx_seq_one_letter_code
_entity_poly.pdbx_strand_id
1 'polypeptide(L)'
;MGDNVYLGGRSGVRTPMQWSMNLNAGFSSANPQRLFLPVITDPVFRFESINVATQEDNPASLMWWMKNAIAMRKRLNVFGRGDMKFIESSNAKVLSFVRSYDKHQIIVVANLSQFSQSTILNLEEYRESEITEVFSQNRFMNVGEGSYPITIGPYGYFWFQVDVAEKKDKVESSGELPLLKTDISWERLLSNYNEVRVLERKILPGFMKKCRWFGGKAKVISKMALHKTIPVKVDGPCTSSPSSKCITYSACRSSTFCPLRLRRPTVCWRR
;
A
#
# COMPACT_ATOMS: atom_id res chain seq x y z
N MET A 1 8.93 18.89 14.32
CA MET A 1 8.80 20.25 14.86
C MET A 1 10.20 20.80 14.88
N GLY A 2 10.43 21.97 14.29
CA GLY A 2 11.78 22.54 14.19
C GLY A 2 12.39 22.76 15.58
N ASP A 3 13.72 22.76 15.64
CA ASP A 3 14.43 22.97 16.89
C ASP A 3 14.61 24.47 17.14
N ASN A 4 14.26 24.95 18.34
CA ASN A 4 14.62 26.29 18.78
C ASN A 4 15.92 26.22 19.59
N VAL A 5 17.06 26.45 18.91
CA VAL A 5 18.41 26.38 19.48
C VAL A 5 18.69 27.46 20.55
N TYR A 6 17.84 28.48 20.65
CA TYR A 6 17.99 29.56 21.64
C TYR A 6 17.38 29.20 23.00
N LEU A 7 16.63 28.09 23.10
CA LEU A 7 16.06 27.61 24.36
C LEU A 7 17.06 26.72 25.09
N GLY A 8 17.27 27.00 26.38
CA GLY A 8 18.18 26.22 27.22
C GLY A 8 17.74 24.75 27.41
N GLY A 9 18.73 23.89 27.67
CA GLY A 9 18.50 22.47 27.97
C GLY A 9 17.89 21.70 26.80
N ARG A 10 16.79 20.98 27.08
CA ARG A 10 16.03 20.20 26.07
C ARG A 10 14.72 20.88 25.65
N SER A 11 14.54 22.15 26.00
CA SER A 11 13.29 22.87 25.72
C SER A 11 13.13 23.22 24.25
N GLY A 12 14.23 23.26 23.48
CA GLY A 12 14.22 23.50 22.03
C GLY A 12 13.35 22.55 21.21
N VAL A 13 13.14 21.31 21.68
CA VAL A 13 12.31 20.27 21.01
C VAL A 13 10.93 20.09 21.64
N ARG A 14 10.59 20.90 22.65
CA ARG A 14 9.35 20.81 23.44
C ARG A 14 8.43 22.01 23.23
N THR A 15 8.70 22.79 22.20
CA THR A 15 7.86 23.94 21.83
C THR A 15 6.44 23.49 21.53
N PRO A 16 5.45 24.37 21.68
CA PRO A 16 4.04 24.03 21.44
C PRO A 16 3.75 23.46 20.06
N MET A 17 2.71 22.62 19.96
CA MET A 17 2.25 22.03 18.70
C MET A 17 1.72 23.08 17.72
N GLN A 18 2.15 22.99 16.46
CA GLN A 18 1.74 23.90 15.38
C GLN A 18 0.48 23.37 14.69
N TRP A 19 -0.70 23.70 15.21
CA TRP A 19 -1.99 23.25 14.69
C TRP A 19 -2.47 24.05 13.48
N SER A 20 -2.35 25.38 13.51
CA SER A 20 -2.81 26.28 12.44
C SER A 20 -1.97 27.55 12.38
N MET A 21 -2.31 28.46 11.45
CA MET A 21 -1.69 29.78 11.32
C MET A 21 -2.21 30.82 12.34
N ASN A 22 -3.11 30.43 13.23
CA ASN A 22 -3.73 31.34 14.19
C ASN A 22 -2.76 31.72 15.33
N LEU A 23 -3.22 32.59 16.23
CA LEU A 23 -2.48 32.96 17.44
C LEU A 23 -1.88 31.72 18.13
N ASN A 24 -0.60 31.82 18.51
CA ASN A 24 0.16 30.74 19.14
C ASN A 24 0.12 29.41 18.34
N ALA A 25 0.13 29.49 17.01
CA ALA A 25 0.02 28.34 16.12
C ALA A 25 -1.24 27.48 16.35
N GLY A 26 -2.31 28.08 16.90
CA GLY A 26 -3.52 27.36 17.29
C GLY A 26 -3.39 26.48 18.53
N PHE A 27 -2.26 26.53 19.26
CA PHE A 27 -2.06 25.77 20.48
C PHE A 27 -2.86 26.29 21.67
N SER A 28 -2.99 27.62 21.79
CA SER A 28 -3.67 28.28 22.90
C SER A 28 -4.15 29.67 22.51
N SER A 29 -5.24 30.15 23.11
CA SER A 29 -5.73 31.52 22.99
C SER A 29 -5.12 32.49 24.01
N ALA A 30 -4.27 32.01 24.92
CA ALA A 30 -3.62 32.86 25.92
C ALA A 30 -2.70 33.92 25.28
N ASN A 31 -2.37 34.98 26.05
CA ASN A 31 -1.33 35.92 25.64
C ASN A 31 -0.02 35.13 25.36
N PRO A 32 0.66 35.34 24.21
CA PRO A 32 1.90 34.63 23.86
C PRO A 32 2.97 34.62 24.96
N GLN A 33 3.07 35.69 25.76
CA GLN A 33 4.02 35.79 26.87
C GLN A 33 3.70 34.88 28.05
N ARG A 34 2.47 34.35 28.14
CA ARG A 34 2.03 33.41 29.18
C ARG A 34 2.17 31.95 28.78
N LEU A 35 2.64 31.67 27.55
CA LEU A 35 2.91 30.30 27.14
C LEU A 35 4.08 29.73 27.94
N PHE A 36 4.00 28.44 28.26
CA PHE A 36 5.09 27.73 28.93
C PHE A 36 6.40 27.76 28.12
N LEU A 37 6.29 27.65 26.79
CA LEU A 37 7.40 27.82 25.84
C LEU A 37 6.90 28.60 24.62
N PRO A 38 7.77 29.39 23.97
CA PRO A 38 7.40 30.13 22.77
C PRO A 38 7.15 29.18 21.60
N VAL A 39 6.31 29.61 20.67
CA VAL A 39 6.15 28.95 19.36
C VAL A 39 7.40 29.17 18.49
N ILE A 40 7.63 28.28 17.53
CA ILE A 40 8.75 28.41 16.59
C ILE A 40 8.45 29.51 15.58
N THR A 41 9.30 30.53 15.53
CA THR A 41 9.19 31.69 14.63
C THR A 41 10.31 31.76 13.58
N ASP A 42 11.24 30.79 13.59
CA ASP A 42 12.32 30.70 12.60
C ASP A 42 11.76 30.65 11.17
N PRO A 43 12.32 31.39 10.18
CA PRO A 43 11.76 31.46 8.83
C PRO A 43 11.57 30.10 8.15
N VAL A 44 12.43 29.12 8.43
CA VAL A 44 12.38 27.78 7.85
C VAL A 44 11.29 26.92 8.50
N PHE A 45 11.11 27.04 9.82
CA PHE A 45 10.22 26.18 10.61
C PHE A 45 9.01 26.89 11.23
N ARG A 46 8.68 28.09 10.75
CA ARG A 46 7.58 28.91 11.26
C ARG A 46 6.22 28.22 11.10
N PHE A 47 5.34 28.46 12.07
CA PHE A 47 4.04 27.80 12.11
C PHE A 47 3.07 28.24 11.01
N GLU A 48 3.28 29.42 10.41
CA GLU A 48 2.42 29.91 9.32
C GLU A 48 2.60 29.09 8.04
N SER A 49 3.79 28.51 7.82
CA SER A 49 4.06 27.61 6.68
C SER A 49 3.97 26.14 7.06
N ILE A 50 4.43 25.76 8.25
CA ILE A 50 4.42 24.37 8.73
C ILE A 50 3.44 24.25 9.91
N ASN A 51 2.22 23.81 9.60
CA ASN A 51 1.21 23.48 10.60
C ASN A 51 0.32 22.32 10.12
N VAL A 52 -0.45 21.75 11.05
CA VAL A 52 -1.34 20.61 10.77
C VAL A 52 -2.40 21.00 9.73
N ALA A 53 -3.12 22.11 9.91
CA ALA A 53 -4.20 22.51 9.00
C ALA A 53 -3.73 22.62 7.54
N THR A 54 -2.61 23.31 7.29
CA THR A 54 -2.01 23.43 5.95
C THR A 54 -1.55 22.09 5.39
N GLN A 55 -1.00 21.21 6.22
CA GLN A 55 -0.59 19.88 5.77
C GLN A 55 -1.78 18.95 5.51
N GLU A 56 -2.90 19.12 6.21
CA GLU A 56 -4.12 18.37 5.96
C GLU A 56 -4.77 18.74 4.62
N ASP A 57 -4.73 20.02 4.26
CA ASP A 57 -5.29 20.50 2.99
C ASP A 57 -4.45 20.11 1.76
N ASN A 58 -3.16 19.82 1.93
CA ASN A 58 -2.26 19.44 0.85
C ASN A 58 -2.00 17.92 0.79
N PRO A 59 -2.56 17.16 -0.17
CA PRO A 59 -2.36 15.70 -0.29
C PRO A 59 -0.92 15.25 -0.51
N ALA A 60 -0.04 16.15 -0.99
CA ALA A 60 1.38 15.88 -1.19
C ALA A 60 2.23 16.25 0.06
N SER A 61 1.60 16.60 1.18
CA SER A 61 2.30 16.95 2.41
C SER A 61 2.98 15.74 3.06
N LEU A 62 3.99 16.02 3.89
CA LEU A 62 4.65 15.00 4.70
C LEU A 62 3.66 14.27 5.62
N MET A 63 2.66 14.98 6.16
CA MET A 63 1.60 14.39 6.97
C MET A 63 0.81 13.32 6.21
N TRP A 64 0.39 13.59 4.98
CA TRP A 64 -0.31 12.61 4.15
C TRP A 64 0.60 11.46 3.73
N TRP A 65 1.85 11.74 3.36
CA TRP A 65 2.84 10.69 3.11
C TRP A 65 3.02 9.77 4.33
N MET A 66 3.14 10.33 5.54
CA MET A 66 3.27 9.57 6.79
C MET A 66 2.00 8.78 7.12
N LYS A 67 0.80 9.38 6.98
CA LYS A 67 -0.48 8.68 7.12
C LYS A 67 -0.54 7.46 6.20
N ASN A 68 -0.14 7.62 4.93
CA ASN A 68 -0.13 6.56 3.93
C ASN A 68 0.91 5.47 4.26
N ALA A 69 2.13 5.85 4.65
CA ALA A 69 3.19 4.90 5.04
C ALA A 69 2.79 4.07 6.26
N ILE A 70 2.23 4.70 7.31
CA ILE A 70 1.74 4.00 8.51
C ILE A 70 0.56 3.09 8.16
N ALA A 71 -0.39 3.55 7.35
CA ALA A 71 -1.52 2.74 6.92
C ALA A 71 -1.05 1.50 6.15
N MET A 72 -0.05 1.65 5.26
CA MET A 72 0.54 0.54 4.53
C MET A 72 1.27 -0.43 5.47
N ARG A 73 2.09 0.09 6.40
CA ARG A 73 2.75 -0.72 7.42
C ARG A 73 1.74 -1.52 8.27
N LYS A 74 0.60 -0.93 8.64
CA LYS A 74 -0.45 -1.61 9.41
C LYS A 74 -1.13 -2.74 8.61
N ARG A 75 -1.22 -2.62 7.29
CA ARG A 75 -1.73 -3.68 6.41
C ARG A 75 -0.75 -4.85 6.28
N LEU A 76 0.54 -4.56 6.40
CA LEU A 76 1.63 -5.51 6.24
C LEU A 76 2.19 -5.93 7.60
N ASN A 77 1.56 -6.92 8.21
CA ASN A 77 1.93 -7.46 9.54
C ASN A 77 3.41 -7.91 9.63
N VAL A 78 4.02 -8.22 8.49
CA VAL A 78 5.44 -8.57 8.33
C VAL A 78 6.37 -7.55 8.99
N PHE A 79 6.06 -6.25 8.94
CA PHE A 79 6.90 -5.21 9.56
C PHE A 79 6.84 -5.18 11.09
N GLY A 80 5.73 -5.67 11.68
CA GLY A 80 5.54 -5.67 13.12
C GLY A 80 6.02 -6.95 13.80
N ARG A 81 5.85 -8.10 13.13
CA ARG A 81 6.04 -9.43 13.72
C ARG A 81 7.04 -10.33 12.97
N GLY A 82 7.45 -9.93 11.78
CA GLY A 82 8.31 -10.75 10.94
C GLY A 82 9.77 -10.74 11.37
N ASP A 83 10.46 -11.83 11.09
CA ASP A 83 11.91 -11.95 11.21
C ASP A 83 12.61 -10.99 10.24
N MET A 84 13.88 -10.71 10.49
CA MET A 84 14.70 -9.84 9.66
C MET A 84 15.99 -10.55 9.24
N LYS A 85 16.30 -10.51 7.94
CA LYS A 85 17.55 -11.03 7.38
C LYS A 85 18.14 -10.00 6.42
N PHE A 86 19.40 -9.63 6.62
CA PHE A 86 20.08 -8.72 5.70
C PHE A 86 20.38 -9.42 4.37
N ILE A 87 20.26 -8.66 3.28
CA ILE A 87 20.68 -9.07 1.95
C ILE A 87 21.98 -8.35 1.66
N GLU A 88 22.97 -9.10 1.18
CA GLU A 88 24.21 -8.52 0.68
C GLU A 88 23.95 -7.70 -0.58
N SER A 89 24.45 -6.48 -0.55
CA SER A 89 24.45 -5.54 -1.67
C SER A 89 25.89 -5.30 -2.12
N SER A 90 26.10 -5.15 -3.43
CA SER A 90 27.42 -4.79 -3.95
C SER A 90 27.91 -3.39 -3.51
N ASN A 91 27.00 -2.56 -2.98
CA ASN A 91 27.27 -1.18 -2.60
C ASN A 91 26.87 -0.93 -1.14
N ALA A 92 27.86 -0.65 -0.29
CA ALA A 92 27.66 -0.41 1.14
C ALA A 92 26.77 0.81 1.48
N LYS A 93 26.54 1.72 0.52
CA LYS A 93 25.60 2.85 0.69
C LYS A 93 24.14 2.44 0.58
N VAL A 94 23.86 1.22 0.10
CA VAL A 94 22.52 0.68 -0.03
C VAL A 94 22.30 -0.38 1.04
N LEU A 95 21.34 -0.12 1.91
CA LEU A 95 20.89 -1.05 2.94
C LEU A 95 19.75 -1.91 2.38
N SER A 96 19.94 -3.22 2.36
CA SER A 96 18.93 -4.18 1.92
C SER A 96 18.68 -5.26 2.96
N PHE A 97 17.41 -5.58 3.19
CA PHE A 97 17.01 -6.68 4.08
C PHE A 97 15.63 -7.21 3.72
N VAL A 98 15.37 -8.46 4.08
CA VAL A 98 14.06 -9.09 3.99
C VAL A 98 13.41 -9.11 5.35
N ARG A 99 12.11 -8.87 5.35
CA ARG A 99 11.22 -9.20 6.46
C ARG A 99 10.31 -10.35 6.04
N SER A 100 10.23 -11.38 6.86
CA SER A 100 9.45 -12.60 6.59
C SER A 100 8.51 -12.89 7.75
N TYR A 101 7.23 -13.14 7.45
CA TYR A 101 6.24 -13.55 8.45
C TYR A 101 5.17 -14.41 7.79
N ASP A 102 4.99 -15.63 8.29
CA ASP A 102 4.09 -16.62 7.70
C ASP A 102 4.39 -16.82 6.20
N LYS A 103 3.40 -16.65 5.31
CA LYS A 103 3.57 -16.79 3.85
C LYS A 103 3.99 -15.50 3.15
N HIS A 104 4.34 -14.45 3.89
CA HIS A 104 4.58 -13.12 3.32
C HIS A 104 6.00 -12.66 3.54
N GLN A 105 6.62 -12.21 2.44
CA GLN A 105 7.99 -11.74 2.41
C GLN A 105 8.05 -10.36 1.76
N ILE A 106 8.80 -9.45 2.38
CA ILE A 106 9.02 -8.10 1.89
C ILE A 106 10.52 -7.82 1.89
N ILE A 107 11.07 -7.54 0.72
CA ILE A 107 12.42 -7.01 0.55
C ILE A 107 12.35 -5.49 0.67
N VAL A 108 13.13 -4.93 1.58
CA VAL A 108 13.31 -3.48 1.73
C VAL A 108 14.69 -3.14 1.19
N VAL A 109 14.75 -2.11 0.33
CA VAL A 109 16.00 -1.57 -0.20
C VAL A 109 16.00 -0.07 0.03
N ALA A 110 17.01 0.47 0.70
CA ALA A 110 17.11 1.88 1.04
C ALA A 110 18.48 2.44 0.67
N ASN A 111 18.50 3.53 -0.09
CA ASN A 111 19.70 4.28 -0.37
C ASN A 111 19.97 5.27 0.77
N LEU A 112 21.12 5.13 1.44
CA LEU A 112 21.55 6.03 2.52
C LEU A 112 22.34 7.23 2.00
N SER A 113 22.64 7.27 0.70
CA SER A 113 23.38 8.35 0.04
C SER A 113 22.44 9.45 -0.45
N GLN A 114 22.94 10.69 -0.41
CA GLN A 114 22.34 11.84 -1.09
C GLN A 114 22.47 11.81 -2.62
N PHE A 115 23.15 10.81 -3.19
CA PHE A 115 23.32 10.64 -4.62
C PHE A 115 22.67 9.34 -5.09
N SER A 116 22.22 9.30 -6.34
CA SER A 116 21.74 8.07 -6.97
C SER A 116 22.79 6.97 -6.89
N GLN A 117 22.38 5.78 -6.46
CA GLN A 117 23.25 4.61 -6.35
C GLN A 117 22.70 3.49 -7.25
N SER A 118 23.61 2.75 -7.87
CA SER A 118 23.31 1.45 -8.47
C SER A 118 23.95 0.35 -7.61
N THR A 119 23.26 -0.77 -7.47
CA THR A 119 23.76 -1.94 -6.74
C THR A 119 23.16 -3.22 -7.30
N ILE A 120 23.83 -4.33 -7.04
CA ILE A 120 23.34 -5.67 -7.30
C ILE A 120 23.02 -6.29 -5.95
N LEU A 121 21.79 -6.77 -5.80
CA LEU A 121 21.32 -7.46 -4.61
C LEU A 121 21.46 -8.97 -4.80
N ASN A 122 21.95 -9.66 -3.77
CA ASN A 122 21.96 -11.12 -3.74
C ASN A 122 20.59 -11.67 -3.29
N LEU A 123 19.79 -12.12 -4.25
CA LEU A 123 18.46 -12.70 -4.10
C LEU A 123 18.41 -14.18 -4.52
N GLU A 124 19.49 -14.94 -4.31
CA GLU A 124 19.54 -16.38 -4.65
C GLU A 124 18.41 -17.20 -4.03
N GLU A 125 17.99 -16.87 -2.80
CA GLU A 125 16.89 -17.53 -2.11
C GLU A 125 15.51 -17.22 -2.72
N TYR A 126 15.42 -16.24 -3.62
CA TYR A 126 14.17 -15.76 -4.22
C TYR A 126 14.15 -15.94 -5.75
N ARG A 127 14.94 -16.88 -6.28
CA ARG A 127 14.95 -17.21 -7.71
C ARG A 127 13.55 -17.48 -8.24
N GLU A 128 13.33 -17.03 -9.47
CA GLU A 128 12.04 -17.12 -10.19
C GLU A 128 10.86 -16.43 -9.49
N SER A 129 11.07 -15.64 -8.44
CA SER A 129 9.98 -14.96 -7.74
C SER A 129 9.51 -13.71 -8.49
N GLU A 130 8.21 -13.43 -8.41
CA GLU A 130 7.63 -12.18 -8.91
C GLU A 130 7.85 -11.08 -7.87
N ILE A 131 8.44 -9.95 -8.32
CA ILE A 131 8.65 -8.78 -7.48
C ILE A 131 7.60 -7.72 -7.79
N THR A 132 6.94 -7.20 -6.76
CA THR A 132 6.00 -6.08 -6.87
C THR A 132 6.35 -4.98 -5.88
N GLU A 133 6.35 -3.74 -6.33
CA GLU A 133 6.49 -2.59 -5.44
C GLU A 133 5.18 -2.30 -4.68
N VAL A 134 5.28 -2.16 -3.36
CA VAL A 134 4.13 -2.15 -2.44
C VAL A 134 3.22 -0.92 -2.61
N PHE A 135 3.75 0.27 -2.86
CA PHE A 135 2.95 1.49 -2.93
C PHE A 135 2.21 1.64 -4.27
N SER A 136 2.93 1.51 -5.37
CA SER A 136 2.43 1.61 -6.74
C SER A 136 1.70 0.35 -7.20
N GLN A 137 1.98 -0.80 -6.59
CA GLN A 137 1.53 -2.12 -7.06
C GLN A 137 2.09 -2.50 -8.44
N ASN A 138 3.11 -1.79 -8.93
CA ASN A 138 3.74 -2.11 -10.20
C ASN A 138 4.59 -3.38 -10.11
N ARG A 139 4.54 -4.20 -11.15
CA ARG A 139 5.43 -5.36 -11.30
C ARG A 139 6.81 -4.88 -11.75
N PHE A 140 7.83 -5.36 -11.06
CA PHE A 140 9.22 -5.15 -11.44
C PHE A 140 9.73 -6.38 -12.21
N MET A 141 11.00 -6.33 -12.62
CA MET A 141 11.64 -7.49 -13.22
C MET A 141 11.61 -8.66 -12.24
N ASN A 142 11.37 -9.87 -12.75
CA ASN A 142 11.43 -11.07 -11.92
C ASN A 142 12.89 -11.35 -11.52
N VAL A 143 13.08 -12.07 -10.42
CA VAL A 143 14.41 -12.54 -10.03
C VAL A 143 14.82 -13.67 -10.98
N GLY A 144 15.87 -13.41 -11.77
CA GLY A 144 16.48 -14.43 -12.65
C GLY A 144 17.38 -15.37 -11.86
N GLU A 145 18.69 -15.29 -12.11
CA GLU A 145 19.71 -16.20 -11.55
C GLU A 145 20.07 -15.92 -10.07
N GLY A 146 19.42 -14.95 -9.43
CA GLY A 146 19.66 -14.56 -8.04
C GLY A 146 20.42 -13.23 -7.89
N SER A 147 21.08 -12.73 -8.93
CA SER A 147 21.61 -11.37 -8.94
C SER A 147 20.57 -10.38 -9.45
N TYR A 148 20.20 -9.38 -8.65
CA TYR A 148 19.16 -8.41 -9.00
C TYR A 148 19.72 -6.98 -9.07
N PRO A 149 19.98 -6.45 -10.29
CA PRO A 149 20.46 -5.08 -10.45
C PRO A 149 19.34 -4.08 -10.19
N ILE A 150 19.63 -3.05 -9.39
CA ILE A 150 18.69 -1.96 -9.10
C ILE A 150 19.40 -0.61 -9.02
N THR A 151 18.68 0.43 -9.42
CA THR A 151 19.12 1.82 -9.29
C THR A 151 18.10 2.59 -8.48
N ILE A 152 18.59 3.37 -7.51
CA ILE A 152 17.76 4.08 -6.53
C ILE A 152 18.23 5.53 -6.47
N GLY A 153 17.28 6.47 -6.49
CA GLY A 153 17.57 7.90 -6.34
C GLY A 153 18.08 8.28 -4.95
N PRO A 154 18.51 9.55 -4.75
CA PRO A 154 18.92 10.10 -3.46
C PRO A 154 17.92 9.81 -2.34
N TYR A 155 18.38 9.25 -1.22
CA TYR A 155 17.52 8.86 -0.08
C TYR A 155 16.27 8.04 -0.45
N GLY A 156 16.28 7.43 -1.63
CA GLY A 156 15.17 6.65 -2.13
C GLY A 156 15.08 5.30 -1.45
N TYR A 157 13.89 4.71 -1.48
CA TYR A 157 13.65 3.40 -0.92
C TYR A 157 12.61 2.64 -1.75
N PHE A 158 12.67 1.31 -1.68
CA PHE A 158 11.69 0.41 -2.25
C PHE A 158 11.25 -0.61 -1.23
N TRP A 159 9.94 -0.88 -1.21
CA TRP A 159 9.35 -2.02 -0.52
C TRP A 159 8.82 -2.97 -1.59
N PHE A 160 9.46 -4.12 -1.70
CA PHE A 160 9.16 -5.15 -2.67
C PHE A 160 8.48 -6.31 -1.99
N GLN A 161 7.23 -6.56 -2.33
CA GLN A 161 6.57 -7.80 -1.96
C GLN A 161 7.04 -8.90 -2.92
N VAL A 162 7.50 -10.01 -2.33
CA VAL A 162 7.93 -11.20 -3.06
C VAL A 162 6.76 -12.17 -3.08
N ASP A 163 6.33 -12.54 -4.27
CA ASP A 163 5.34 -13.59 -4.46
C ASP A 163 6.05 -14.77 -5.15
N VAL A 164 5.87 -15.98 -4.62
CA VAL A 164 6.37 -17.19 -5.28
C VAL A 164 5.68 -17.27 -6.63
N ALA A 165 6.44 -17.34 -7.72
CA ALA A 165 5.87 -17.61 -9.02
C ALA A 165 5.31 -19.03 -8.98
N GLU A 166 3.99 -19.14 -8.80
CA GLU A 166 3.31 -20.36 -9.16
C GLU A 166 3.64 -20.59 -10.63
N LYS A 167 4.24 -21.76 -10.92
CA LYS A 167 4.34 -22.25 -12.30
C LYS A 167 2.99 -21.98 -12.92
N LYS A 168 2.97 -21.24 -14.03
CA LYS A 168 1.76 -21.10 -14.84
C LYS A 168 1.35 -22.52 -15.20
N ASP A 169 0.51 -23.15 -14.39
CA ASP A 169 -0.41 -24.14 -14.88
C ASP A 169 -1.06 -23.39 -16.03
N LYS A 170 -0.79 -23.87 -17.25
CA LYS A 170 -1.51 -23.45 -18.43
C LYS A 170 -2.95 -23.46 -17.98
N VAL A 171 -3.55 -22.27 -17.85
CA VAL A 171 -4.99 -22.18 -17.61
C VAL A 171 -5.56 -22.74 -18.89
N GLU A 172 -5.73 -24.06 -18.91
CA GLU A 172 -6.48 -24.76 -19.91
C GLU A 172 -7.79 -24.01 -19.97
N SER A 173 -8.22 -23.77 -21.20
CA SER A 173 -9.50 -23.22 -21.56
C SER A 173 -10.63 -24.17 -21.17
N SER A 174 -10.63 -24.73 -19.96
CA SER A 174 -11.81 -25.32 -19.36
C SER A 174 -12.71 -24.15 -18.93
N GLY A 175 -13.99 -24.24 -19.29
CA GLY A 175 -15.01 -23.24 -18.99
C GLY A 175 -15.27 -23.02 -17.49
N GLU A 176 -14.51 -23.66 -16.60
CA GLU A 176 -14.73 -23.65 -15.17
C GLU A 176 -14.33 -22.32 -14.54
N LEU A 177 -15.17 -21.85 -13.61
CA LEU A 177 -14.89 -20.66 -12.82
C LEU A 177 -13.71 -20.98 -11.89
N PRO A 178 -12.72 -20.07 -11.77
CA PRO A 178 -11.61 -20.28 -10.85
C PRO A 178 -12.16 -20.41 -9.43
N LEU A 179 -12.00 -21.60 -8.85
CA LEU A 179 -12.55 -21.92 -7.53
C LEU A 179 -11.52 -21.54 -6.47
N LEU A 180 -11.83 -20.50 -5.70
CA LEU A 180 -11.00 -20.07 -4.58
C LEU A 180 -11.28 -20.97 -3.38
N LYS A 181 -10.36 -21.90 -3.11
CA LYS A 181 -10.40 -22.71 -1.88
C LYS A 181 -9.69 -21.93 -0.78
N THR A 182 -10.44 -21.48 0.22
CA THR A 182 -9.89 -20.80 1.39
C THR A 182 -10.43 -21.42 2.67
N ASP A 183 -9.55 -21.71 3.62
CA ASP A 183 -9.91 -22.20 4.96
C ASP A 183 -10.41 -21.07 5.88
N ILE A 184 -10.47 -19.85 5.36
CA ILE A 184 -10.76 -18.62 6.09
C ILE A 184 -12.16 -18.12 5.71
N SER A 185 -12.88 -17.54 6.67
CA SER A 185 -14.17 -16.90 6.40
C SER A 185 -14.04 -15.74 5.40
N TRP A 186 -15.09 -15.53 4.59
CA TRP A 186 -15.15 -14.44 3.60
C TRP A 186 -14.86 -13.05 4.17
N GLU A 187 -15.24 -12.80 5.42
CA GLU A 187 -14.99 -11.51 6.08
C GLU A 187 -13.50 -11.30 6.33
N ARG A 188 -12.83 -12.32 6.84
CA ARG A 188 -11.38 -12.28 7.06
C ARG A 188 -10.63 -12.18 5.74
N LEU A 189 -11.06 -12.94 4.73
CA LEU A 189 -10.49 -12.88 3.37
C LEU A 189 -10.55 -11.46 2.79
N LEU A 190 -11.72 -10.83 2.82
CA LEU A 190 -11.91 -9.49 2.26
C LEU A 190 -11.31 -8.36 3.12
N SER A 191 -11.01 -8.64 4.39
CA SER A 191 -10.33 -7.69 5.29
C SER A 191 -8.80 -7.77 5.22
N ASN A 192 -8.25 -8.90 4.76
CA ASN A 192 -6.81 -9.12 4.69
C ASN A 192 -6.25 -8.60 3.37
N TYR A 193 -5.31 -7.66 3.46
CA TYR A 193 -4.69 -7.02 2.30
C TYR A 193 -4.07 -8.03 1.32
N ASN A 194 -3.39 -9.06 1.81
CA ASN A 194 -2.71 -10.02 0.94
C ASN A 194 -3.72 -10.92 0.21
N GLU A 195 -4.78 -11.36 0.89
CA GLU A 195 -5.84 -12.19 0.28
C GLU A 195 -6.63 -11.40 -0.78
N VAL A 196 -6.97 -10.14 -0.48
CA VAL A 196 -7.59 -9.23 -1.44
C VAL A 196 -6.70 -9.05 -2.67
N ARG A 197 -5.38 -8.86 -2.47
CA ARG A 197 -4.42 -8.71 -3.56
C ARG A 197 -4.33 -9.97 -4.44
N VAL A 198 -4.36 -11.16 -3.85
CA VAL A 198 -4.43 -12.44 -4.59
C VAL A 198 -5.69 -12.49 -5.43
N LEU A 199 -6.84 -12.12 -4.86
CA LEU A 199 -8.12 -12.09 -5.56
C LEU A 199 -8.11 -11.07 -6.71
N GLU A 200 -7.59 -9.86 -6.49
CA GLU A 200 -7.43 -8.78 -7.48
C GLU A 200 -6.51 -9.13 -8.65
N ARG A 201 -5.44 -9.90 -8.39
CA ARG A 201 -4.40 -10.18 -9.39
C ARG A 201 -4.57 -11.50 -10.11
N LYS A 202 -4.92 -12.57 -9.38
CA LYS A 202 -4.97 -13.93 -9.94
C LYS A 202 -6.36 -14.27 -10.47
N ILE A 203 -7.39 -13.99 -9.68
CA ILE A 203 -8.74 -14.52 -9.92
C ILE A 203 -9.54 -13.58 -10.80
N LEU A 204 -9.56 -12.30 -10.43
CA LEU A 204 -10.41 -11.31 -11.06
C LEU A 204 -10.13 -11.08 -12.54
N PRO A 205 -8.87 -10.92 -12.99
CA PRO A 205 -8.60 -10.70 -14.40
C PRO A 205 -9.06 -11.86 -15.28
N GLY A 206 -8.87 -13.11 -14.81
CA GLY A 206 -9.34 -14.30 -15.49
C GLY A 206 -10.87 -14.38 -15.57
N PHE A 207 -11.54 -14.14 -14.43
CA PHE A 207 -13.00 -14.10 -14.35
C PHE A 207 -13.61 -13.03 -15.27
N MET A 208 -13.06 -11.80 -15.22
CA MET A 208 -13.58 -10.65 -15.98
C MET A 208 -13.45 -10.84 -17.50
N LYS A 209 -12.40 -11.51 -17.99
CA LYS A 209 -12.28 -11.88 -19.41
C LYS A 209 -13.38 -12.86 -19.85
N LYS A 210 -13.82 -13.75 -18.96
CA LYS A 210 -14.92 -14.70 -19.23
C LYS A 210 -16.29 -13.99 -19.27
N CYS A 211 -16.51 -12.94 -18.48
CA CYS A 211 -17.78 -12.20 -18.42
C CYS A 211 -18.18 -11.58 -19.77
N ARG A 212 -19.39 -11.90 -20.30
CA ARG A 212 -19.89 -11.33 -21.58
C ARG A 212 -20.03 -9.81 -21.56
N TRP A 213 -20.42 -9.22 -20.44
CA TRP A 213 -20.64 -7.78 -20.28
C TRP A 213 -19.34 -6.98 -20.21
N PHE A 214 -18.19 -7.62 -20.00
CA PHE A 214 -16.91 -6.94 -19.99
C PHE A 214 -16.45 -6.68 -21.43
N GLY A 215 -16.65 -5.46 -21.94
CA GLY A 215 -16.26 -5.07 -23.30
C GLY A 215 -14.75 -4.89 -23.51
N GLY A 216 -13.93 -5.03 -22.47
CA GLY A 216 -12.48 -4.80 -22.50
C GLY A 216 -11.61 -6.03 -22.80
N LYS A 217 -12.19 -7.13 -23.30
CA LYS A 217 -11.50 -8.44 -23.42
C LYS A 217 -10.23 -8.42 -24.28
N ALA A 218 -10.21 -7.57 -25.30
CA ALA A 218 -9.08 -7.43 -26.22
C ALA A 218 -7.97 -6.49 -25.68
N LYS A 219 -8.19 -5.81 -24.55
CA LYS A 219 -7.23 -4.86 -23.98
C LYS A 219 -6.42 -5.52 -22.87
N VAL A 220 -5.18 -5.06 -22.72
CA VAL A 220 -4.35 -5.42 -21.56
C VAL A 220 -4.97 -4.78 -20.32
N ILE A 221 -5.32 -5.61 -19.33
CA ILE A 221 -5.81 -5.14 -18.04
C ILE A 221 -4.59 -4.70 -17.23
N SER A 222 -4.45 -3.39 -16.98
CA SER A 222 -3.34 -2.85 -16.19
C SER A 222 -3.52 -3.05 -14.69
N LYS A 223 -4.75 -2.89 -14.18
CA LYS A 223 -5.08 -3.02 -12.75
C LYS A 223 -6.55 -3.41 -12.55
N MET A 224 -6.81 -4.23 -11.54
CA MET A 224 -8.15 -4.46 -10.96
C MET A 224 -8.06 -4.24 -9.45
N ALA A 225 -9.10 -3.65 -8.89
CA ALA A 225 -9.19 -3.38 -7.46
C ALA A 225 -10.62 -3.60 -6.95
N LEU A 226 -10.73 -4.17 -5.75
CA LEU A 226 -11.95 -4.29 -4.98
C LEU A 226 -12.22 -2.96 -4.28
N HIS A 227 -13.27 -2.26 -4.70
CA HIS A 227 -13.64 -0.99 -4.08
C HIS A 227 -14.66 -1.15 -2.95
N LYS A 228 -15.61 -2.07 -3.08
CA LYS A 228 -16.68 -2.25 -2.09
C LYS A 228 -17.18 -3.68 -2.05
N THR A 229 -17.41 -4.17 -0.84
CA THR A 229 -18.00 -5.48 -0.57
C THR A 229 -19.38 -5.27 0.04
N ILE A 230 -20.42 -5.75 -0.62
CA ILE A 230 -21.81 -5.58 -0.15
C ILE A 230 -22.32 -6.96 0.30
N PRO A 231 -22.66 -7.15 1.58
CA PRO A 231 -23.29 -8.39 2.00
C PRO A 231 -24.69 -8.47 1.39
N VAL A 232 -24.95 -9.52 0.61
CA VAL A 232 -26.28 -9.84 0.11
C VAL A 232 -26.82 -10.96 0.98
N LYS A 233 -27.98 -10.76 1.61
CA LYS A 233 -28.70 -11.83 2.28
C LYS A 233 -29.32 -12.71 1.20
N VAL A 234 -29.04 -14.01 1.25
CA VAL A 234 -29.66 -14.98 0.35
C VAL A 234 -30.73 -15.70 1.16
N ASP A 235 -31.99 -15.37 0.89
CA ASP A 235 -33.13 -16.02 1.55
C ASP A 235 -33.47 -17.33 0.82
N GLY A 236 -33.25 -18.46 1.49
CA GLY A 236 -33.60 -19.81 1.02
C GLY A 236 -33.01 -20.89 1.93
N PRO A 237 -33.63 -22.07 2.08
CA PRO A 237 -33.11 -23.14 2.93
C PRO A 237 -31.83 -23.70 2.32
N CYS A 238 -30.68 -23.23 2.81
CA CYS A 238 -29.37 -23.80 2.53
C CYS A 238 -29.24 -25.14 3.28
N THR A 239 -29.70 -26.23 2.68
CA THR A 239 -29.15 -27.54 3.02
C THR A 239 -27.69 -27.56 2.54
N SER A 240 -26.80 -27.35 3.50
CA SER A 240 -25.32 -27.33 3.45
C SER A 240 -24.65 -26.08 2.83
N SER A 241 -23.88 -25.40 3.69
CA SER A 241 -22.95 -24.27 3.48
C SER A 241 -23.53 -22.83 3.50
N PRO A 242 -23.15 -21.99 4.50
CA PRO A 242 -23.61 -20.62 4.63
C PRO A 242 -22.56 -19.63 4.10
N SER A 243 -22.54 -19.31 2.80
CA SER A 243 -21.88 -18.08 2.32
C SER A 243 -22.02 -17.86 0.82
N SER A 244 -22.95 -16.99 0.43
CA SER A 244 -22.95 -16.38 -0.90
C SER A 244 -23.04 -14.86 -0.73
N LYS A 245 -21.88 -14.18 -0.76
CA LYS A 245 -21.78 -12.71 -0.78
C LYS A 245 -21.40 -12.28 -2.20
N CYS A 246 -22.20 -11.41 -2.82
CA CYS A 246 -21.93 -10.87 -4.16
C CYS A 246 -20.92 -9.72 -4.10
N ILE A 247 -19.94 -9.72 -5.00
CA ILE A 247 -18.96 -8.66 -5.15
C ILE A 247 -19.36 -7.77 -6.33
N THR A 248 -19.38 -6.45 -6.14
CA THR A 248 -19.58 -5.46 -7.22
C THR A 248 -18.25 -4.78 -7.56
N TYR A 249 -17.92 -4.70 -8.85
CA TYR A 249 -16.66 -4.17 -9.36
C TYR A 249 -16.86 -2.86 -10.11
N SER A 250 -15.93 -1.92 -9.95
CA SER A 250 -15.79 -0.74 -10.80
C SER A 250 -14.42 -0.75 -11.47
N ALA A 251 -14.36 -0.94 -12.79
CA ALA A 251 -13.14 -0.77 -13.55
C ALA A 251 -12.90 0.74 -13.76
N CYS A 252 -11.85 1.30 -13.15
CA CYS A 252 -11.53 2.71 -13.30
C CYS A 252 -10.86 2.95 -14.66
N ARG A 253 -11.50 3.73 -15.54
CA ARG A 253 -10.82 4.38 -16.67
C ARG A 253 -9.96 5.51 -16.10
N SER A 254 -8.73 5.64 -16.57
CA SER A 254 -7.98 6.87 -16.45
C SER A 254 -8.74 7.98 -17.18
N SER A 255 -8.83 9.13 -16.50
CA SER A 255 -9.45 10.41 -16.85
C SER A 255 -10.97 10.43 -17.09
N THR A 256 -11.59 11.40 -16.40
CA THR A 256 -12.97 11.93 -16.50
C THR A 256 -14.01 11.36 -15.53
N PHE A 257 -14.42 12.25 -14.62
CA PHE A 257 -15.64 12.22 -13.80
C PHE A 257 -16.86 11.71 -14.59
N CYS A 258 -17.65 10.80 -14.02
CA CYS A 258 -19.04 10.60 -14.48
C CYS A 258 -19.94 10.13 -13.32
N PRO A 259 -21.14 10.71 -13.18
CA PRO A 259 -21.99 10.60 -12.00
C PRO A 259 -22.78 9.29 -11.99
N LEU A 260 -23.27 8.94 -10.79
CA LEU A 260 -24.23 7.88 -10.52
C LEU A 260 -25.32 7.78 -11.61
N ARG A 261 -25.31 6.68 -12.37
CA ARG A 261 -26.52 6.12 -12.98
C ARG A 261 -26.50 4.61 -12.79
N LEU A 262 -27.02 4.19 -11.64
CA LEU A 262 -27.44 2.81 -11.37
C LEU A 262 -28.44 2.37 -12.46
N ARG A 263 -27.95 1.66 -13.48
CA ARG A 263 -28.78 0.78 -14.29
C ARG A 263 -28.13 -0.60 -14.36
N ARG A 264 -28.57 -1.41 -13.38
CA ARG A 264 -28.58 -2.87 -13.25
C ARG A 264 -27.23 -3.59 -13.06
N PRO A 265 -27.07 -4.26 -11.90
CA PRO A 265 -26.44 -5.56 -11.84
C PRO A 265 -27.35 -6.58 -11.14
N THR A 266 -27.79 -7.60 -11.87
CA THR A 266 -28.38 -8.81 -11.29
C THR A 266 -27.94 -9.98 -12.15
N VAL A 267 -27.08 -10.85 -11.61
CA VAL A 267 -27.04 -12.26 -12.03
C VAL A 267 -26.74 -13.11 -10.78
N CYS A 268 -27.79 -13.74 -10.25
CA CYS A 268 -27.70 -14.96 -9.45
C CYS A 268 -27.40 -16.14 -10.38
N TRP A 269 -26.58 -17.09 -9.92
CA TRP A 269 -26.39 -18.37 -10.59
C TRP A 269 -27.35 -19.42 -10.03
N ARG A 270 -28.03 -20.16 -10.92
CA ARG A 270 -28.60 -21.50 -10.67
C ARG A 270 -28.38 -22.33 -11.94
N ARG A 271 -27.81 -23.54 -11.73
CA ARG A 271 -27.49 -24.64 -12.66
C ARG A 271 -27.21 -24.26 -14.12
#